data_AF-A0A563BDN7-F1
#
_entry.id   AF-A0A563BDN7-F1
#
_cell.length_a   1.000
_cell.length_b   1.000
_cell.length_c   1.000
_cell.angle_alpha   90.00
_cell.angle_beta   90.00
_cell.angle_gamma   90.00
#
_symmetry.space_group_name_H-M   'P 1'
#
loop_
_entity.id
_entity.type
_entity.pdbx_description
1 polymer ?
#
loop_
_entity_poly.entity_id
_entity_poly.type
_entity_poly.pdbx_seq_one_letter_code
_entity_poly.pdbx_strand_id
1 'polypeptide(L)'
;MLDINFIRENLELVEHSTKEKGYKDIDFQALLSLDDQRKAQLQSVEELRKNRNEIAAKMKGGKPAEELVRAGRDIKEKLAIKEQQLAEIESEIKATLKRVPNIIFEDVPLGPEENSVEIKKWGEPKSEGVDHLDFATARDWV
;
A
#
# COMPACT_ATOMS: atom_id res chain seq x y z
N MET A 1 -6.39 1.26 -2.72
CA MET A 1 -5.72 1.26 -1.40
C MET A 1 -6.07 2.56 -0.74
N LEU A 2 -6.31 2.57 0.57
CA LEU A 2 -6.49 3.83 1.30
C LEU A 2 -5.20 4.66 1.22
N ASP A 3 -5.35 5.98 1.22
CA ASP A 3 -4.22 6.91 1.31
C ASP A 3 -3.59 6.82 2.70
N ILE A 4 -2.26 6.82 2.78
CA ILE A 4 -1.56 6.71 4.06
C ILE A 4 -1.78 7.93 4.97
N ASN A 5 -2.03 9.10 4.40
CA ASN A 5 -2.40 10.30 5.16
C ASN A 5 -3.80 10.14 5.73
N PHE A 6 -4.75 9.59 4.95
CA PHE A 6 -6.08 9.28 5.45
C PHE A 6 -6.03 8.29 6.62
N ILE A 7 -5.18 7.25 6.53
CA ILE A 7 -4.96 6.30 7.63
C ILE A 7 -4.42 7.00 8.87
N ARG A 8 -3.46 7.93 8.71
CA ARG A 8 -2.87 8.66 9.83
C ARG A 8 -3.89 9.58 10.52
N GLU A 9 -4.74 10.25 9.75
CA GLU A 9 -5.75 11.19 10.24
C GLU A 9 -6.97 10.48 10.84
N ASN A 10 -7.28 9.27 10.37
CA ASN A 10 -8.51 8.53 10.71
C ASN A 10 -8.19 7.11 11.21
N LEU A 11 -7.13 6.97 12.01
CA LEU A 11 -6.60 5.67 12.41
C LEU A 11 -7.66 4.79 13.07
N GLU A 12 -8.41 5.33 14.05
CA GLU A 12 -9.44 4.59 14.77
C GLU A 12 -10.55 4.07 13.84
N LEU A 13 -10.99 4.90 12.89
CA LEU A 13 -11.99 4.54 11.88
C LEU A 13 -11.50 3.39 10.99
N VAL A 14 -10.25 3.49 10.53
CA VAL A 14 -9.64 2.47 9.66
C VAL A 14 -9.45 1.16 10.42
N GLU A 15 -8.94 1.21 11.66
CA GLU A 15 -8.76 0.03 12.51
C GLU A 15 -10.10 -0.67 12.79
N HIS A 16 -11.12 0.11 13.17
CA HIS A 16 -12.46 -0.41 13.40
C HIS A 16 -13.01 -1.08 12.14
N SER A 17 -13.00 -0.37 11.00
CA SER A 17 -13.50 -0.92 9.74
C SER A 17 -12.73 -2.16 9.28
N THR A 18 -11.43 -2.22 9.53
CA THR A 18 -10.58 -3.35 9.16
C THR A 18 -10.94 -4.59 10.00
N LYS A 19 -11.13 -4.37 11.30
CA LYS A 19 -11.52 -5.42 12.26
C LYS A 19 -12.92 -5.96 11.98
N GLU A 20 -13.90 -5.10 11.72
CA GLU A 20 -15.28 -5.52 11.41
C GLU A 20 -15.36 -6.33 10.11
N LYS A 21 -14.48 -6.05 9.13
CA LYS A 21 -14.32 -6.85 7.92
C LYS A 21 -13.56 -8.17 8.12
N GLY A 22 -13.14 -8.48 9.35
CA GLY A 22 -12.44 -9.72 9.69
C GLY A 22 -10.93 -9.73 9.43
N TYR A 23 -10.33 -8.59 9.06
CA TYR A 23 -8.89 -8.49 8.86
C TYR A 23 -8.21 -8.21 10.21
N LYS A 24 -7.49 -9.20 10.75
CA LYS A 24 -6.87 -9.12 12.09
C LYS A 24 -5.36 -8.92 12.07
N ASP A 25 -4.72 -9.14 10.92
CA ASP A 25 -3.26 -9.25 10.81
C ASP A 25 -2.62 -8.01 10.16
N ILE A 26 -3.19 -6.83 10.40
CA ILE A 26 -2.67 -5.55 9.90
C ILE A 26 -2.25 -4.69 11.07
N ASP A 27 -0.94 -4.45 11.19
CA ASP A 27 -0.37 -3.55 12.19
C ASP A 27 -0.24 -2.13 11.61
N PHE A 28 -1.19 -1.27 11.97
CA PHE A 28 -1.20 0.12 11.51
C PHE A 28 -0.12 0.97 12.17
N GLN A 29 0.31 0.64 13.40
CA GLN A 29 1.40 1.37 14.07
C GLN A 29 2.73 1.09 13.37
N ALA A 30 2.99 -0.18 13.02
CA ALA A 30 4.15 -0.55 12.23
C ALA A 30 4.13 0.13 10.85
N LEU A 31 2.96 0.17 10.18
CA LEU A 31 2.81 0.86 8.90
C LEU A 31 3.13 2.36 8.99
N LEU A 32 2.61 3.07 10.01
CA LEU A 32 2.88 4.49 10.19
C LEU A 32 4.34 4.76 10.57
N SER A 33 4.95 3.89 11.38
CA SER A 33 6.38 3.94 11.70
C SER A 33 7.26 3.74 10.44
N LEU A 34 6.89 2.81 9.56
CA LEU A 34 7.57 2.63 8.27
C LEU A 34 7.45 3.88 7.38
N ASP A 35 6.28 4.53 7.35
CA ASP A 35 6.12 5.79 6.61
C ASP A 35 6.98 6.92 7.18
N ASP A 36 7.14 7.01 8.50
CA ASP A 36 8.03 7.99 9.14
C ASP A 36 9.50 7.71 8.77
N GLN A 37 9.91 6.44 8.78
CA GLN A 37 11.23 6.01 8.32
C GLN A 37 11.44 6.32 6.83
N ARG A 38 10.44 6.09 5.98
CA ARG A 38 10.47 6.44 4.56
C ARG A 38 10.71 7.93 4.36
N LYS A 39 9.98 8.78 5.09
CA LYS A 39 10.12 10.25 5.00
C LYS A 39 11.53 10.70 5.40
N ALA A 40 12.05 10.19 6.50
CA ALA A 40 13.41 10.50 6.96
C ALA A 40 14.48 10.03 5.95
N GLN A 41 14.33 8.82 5.42
CA GLN A 41 15.25 8.25 4.45
C GLN A 41 15.22 9.03 3.13
N LEU A 42 14.03 9.43 2.66
CA LEU A 42 13.86 10.24 1.46
C LEU A 42 14.56 11.60 1.62
N GLN A 43 14.42 12.26 2.77
CA GLN A 43 15.14 13.51 3.05
C GLN A 43 16.67 13.32 2.97
N SER A 44 17.18 12.23 3.55
CA SER A 44 18.62 11.90 3.49
C SER A 44 19.09 11.64 2.05
N VAL A 45 18.30 10.94 1.23
CA VAL A 45 18.58 10.70 -0.19
C VAL A 45 18.64 12.02 -0.96
N GLU A 46 17.68 12.92 -0.75
CA GLU A 46 17.65 14.23 -1.41
C GLU A 46 18.83 15.12 -1.00
N GLU A 47 19.24 15.10 0.27
CA GLU A 47 20.44 15.80 0.73
C GLU A 47 21.71 15.26 0.07
N LEU A 48 21.86 13.94 -0.03
CA LEU A 48 23.00 13.31 -0.73
C LEU A 48 23.00 13.65 -2.22
N ARG A 49 21.83 13.68 -2.87
CA ARG A 49 21.69 14.12 -4.28
C ARG A 49 22.13 15.56 -4.46
N LYS A 50 21.72 16.46 -3.56
CA LYS A 50 22.16 17.86 -3.55
C LYS A 50 23.68 17.96 -3.41
N ASN A 51 24.26 17.32 -2.39
CA ASN A 51 25.70 17.34 -2.14
C ASN A 51 26.51 16.78 -3.32
N ARG A 52 26.04 15.70 -3.95
CA ARG A 52 26.64 15.13 -5.17
C ARG A 52 26.66 16.16 -6.30
N ASN A 53 25.56 16.86 -6.52
CA ASN A 53 25.44 17.84 -7.59
C ASN A 53 26.35 19.06 -7.34
N GLU A 54 26.47 19.52 -6.09
CA GLU A 54 27.38 20.59 -5.70
C GLU A 54 28.85 20.23 -5.94
N ILE A 55 29.26 19.00 -5.59
CA ILE A 55 30.61 18.50 -5.88
C ILE A 55 30.84 18.40 -7.40
N ALA A 56 29.87 17.88 -8.15
CA ALA A 56 29.96 17.80 -9.61
C ALA A 56 30.11 19.19 -10.25
N ALA A 57 29.46 20.22 -9.71
CA ALA A 57 29.62 21.60 -10.16
C ALA A 57 31.02 22.15 -9.87
N LYS A 58 31.59 21.88 -8.69
CA LYS A 58 32.96 22.29 -8.31
C LYS A 58 34.06 21.59 -9.12
N MET A 59 33.75 20.45 -9.74
CA MET A 59 34.69 19.74 -10.63
C MET A 59 34.69 20.26 -12.07
N LYS A 60 33.82 21.20 -12.45
CA LYS A 60 33.83 21.82 -13.78
C LYS A 60 34.90 22.92 -13.87
N GLY A 61 35.70 22.90 -14.94
CA GLY A 61 36.65 23.99 -15.26
C GLY A 61 38.14 23.64 -15.15
N GLY A 62 38.50 22.37 -14.94
CA GLY A 62 39.90 21.94 -14.89
C GLY A 62 40.06 20.53 -14.34
N LYS A 63 41.30 20.15 -13.98
CA LYS A 63 41.58 18.86 -13.33
C LYS A 63 41.07 18.92 -11.87
N PRO A 64 40.10 18.09 -11.46
CA PRO A 64 39.54 18.16 -10.11
C PRO A 64 40.58 17.84 -9.04
N ALA A 65 40.48 18.51 -7.88
CA ALA A 65 41.24 18.11 -6.70
C ALA A 65 40.90 16.66 -6.32
N GLU A 66 41.92 15.88 -5.92
CA GLU A 66 41.75 14.46 -5.58
C GLU A 66 40.75 14.25 -4.44
N GLU A 67 40.67 15.20 -3.51
CA GLU A 67 39.68 15.23 -2.42
C GLU A 67 38.23 15.31 -2.92
N LEU A 68 37.95 16.10 -3.97
CA LEU A 68 36.61 16.19 -4.56
C LEU A 68 36.22 14.89 -5.27
N VAL A 69 37.20 14.22 -5.88
CA VAL A 69 36.98 12.91 -6.52
C VAL A 69 36.66 11.85 -5.48
N ARG A 70 37.36 11.82 -4.34
CA ARG A 70 37.07 10.90 -3.22
C ARG A 70 35.69 11.18 -2.62
N ALA A 71 35.39 12.44 -2.29
CA ALA A 71 34.08 12.82 -1.75
C ALA A 71 32.92 12.44 -2.69
N GLY A 72 33.10 12.62 -4.01
CA GLY A 72 32.12 12.21 -5.01
C GLY A 72 31.88 10.69 -5.06
N ARG A 73 32.94 9.88 -4.87
CA ARG A 73 32.82 8.42 -4.78
C ARG A 73 32.10 7.99 -3.50
N ASP A 74 32.48 8.54 -2.35
CA ASP A 74 31.86 8.21 -1.06
C ASP A 74 30.36 8.53 -1.05
N ILE A 75 29.98 9.68 -1.62
CA ILE A 75 28.56 10.06 -1.75
C ILE A 75 27.82 9.11 -2.69
N LYS A 76 28.44 8.69 -3.80
CA LYS A 76 27.82 7.74 -4.72
C LYS A 76 27.52 6.40 -4.03
N GLU A 77 28.46 5.88 -3.24
CA GLU A 77 28.28 4.64 -2.50
C GLU A 77 27.19 4.77 -1.42
N LYS A 78 27.24 5.84 -0.62
CA LYS A 78 26.21 6.13 0.40
C LYS A 78 24.82 6.28 -0.23
N LEU A 79 24.74 6.99 -1.36
CA LEU A 79 23.49 7.22 -2.07
C LEU A 79 22.90 5.90 -2.59
N ALA A 80 23.72 5.02 -3.17
CA ALA A 80 23.24 3.72 -3.66
C ALA A 80 22.65 2.85 -2.53
N ILE A 81 23.31 2.81 -1.36
CA ILE A 81 22.80 2.09 -0.19
C ILE A 81 21.48 2.71 0.29
N LYS A 82 21.43 4.04 0.39
CA LYS A 82 20.24 4.75 0.88
C LYS A 82 19.04 4.62 -0.05
N GLU A 83 19.26 4.66 -1.36
CA GLU A 83 18.21 4.45 -2.38
C GLU A 83 17.67 3.02 -2.35
N GLN A 84 18.54 2.02 -2.18
CA GLN A 84 18.13 0.62 -2.04
C GLN A 84 17.23 0.43 -0.80
N GLN A 85 17.66 0.93 0.36
CA GLN A 85 16.88 0.89 1.60
C GLN A 85 15.54 1.62 1.46
N LEU A 86 15.50 2.76 0.77
CA LEU A 86 14.26 3.50 0.53
C LEU A 86 13.30 2.66 -0.31
N ALA A 87 13.78 2.01 -1.37
CA ALA A 87 12.97 1.16 -2.24
C ALA A 87 12.38 -0.05 -1.48
N GLU A 88 13.15 -0.64 -0.56
CA GLU A 88 12.69 -1.73 0.31
C GLU A 88 11.54 -1.28 1.22
N ILE A 89 11.72 -0.15 1.91
CA ILE A 89 10.68 0.44 2.77
C ILE A 89 9.42 0.77 1.96
N GLU A 90 9.57 1.37 0.78
CA GLU A 90 8.43 1.69 -0.10
C GLU A 90 7.68 0.44 -0.57
N SER A 91 8.40 -0.64 -0.85
CA SER A 91 7.81 -1.93 -1.21
C SER A 91 7.01 -2.52 -0.05
N GLU A 92 7.55 -2.48 1.16
CA GLU A 92 6.90 -2.99 2.36
C GLU A 92 5.63 -2.19 2.70
N ILE A 93 5.70 -0.86 2.68
CA ILE A 93 4.52 0.01 2.86
C ILE A 93 3.45 -0.34 1.82
N LYS A 94 3.84 -0.46 0.56
CA LYS A 94 2.91 -0.80 -0.53
C LYS A 94 2.29 -2.18 -0.34
N ALA A 95 3.05 -3.16 0.13
CA ALA A 95 2.54 -4.50 0.40
C ALA A 95 1.50 -4.49 1.52
N THR A 96 1.77 -3.75 2.60
CA THR A 96 0.83 -3.60 3.72
C THR A 96 -0.42 -2.84 3.29
N LEU A 97 -0.30 -1.72 2.58
CA LEU A 97 -1.44 -0.93 2.10
C LEU A 97 -2.37 -1.71 1.14
N LYS A 98 -1.85 -2.69 0.41
CA LYS A 98 -2.68 -3.59 -0.43
C LYS A 98 -3.58 -4.51 0.38
N ARG A 99 -3.21 -4.81 1.62
CA ARG A 99 -3.98 -5.67 2.53
C ARG A 99 -5.06 -4.89 3.27
N VAL A 100 -4.93 -3.56 3.37
CA VAL A 100 -5.90 -2.69 4.04
C VAL A 100 -7.19 -2.62 3.22
N PRO A 101 -8.35 -3.06 3.78
CA PRO A 101 -9.62 -2.99 3.08
C PRO A 101 -10.12 -1.54 2.99
N ASN A 102 -11.13 -1.30 2.15
CA ASN A 102 -11.85 -0.02 2.16
C ASN A 102 -12.61 0.19 3.48
N ILE A 103 -12.98 1.44 3.76
CA ILE A 103 -13.83 1.79 4.91
C ILE A 103 -15.25 1.22 4.74
N ILE A 104 -15.86 0.79 5.85
CA ILE A 104 -17.28 0.42 5.95
C ILE A 104 -18.10 1.71 6.06
N PHE A 105 -19.18 1.81 5.30
CA PHE A 105 -20.15 2.89 5.46
C PHE A 105 -21.08 2.63 6.65
N GLU A 106 -21.58 3.69 7.25
CA GLU A 106 -22.40 3.65 8.47
C GLU A 106 -23.69 2.82 8.33
N ASP A 107 -24.21 2.67 7.12
CA ASP A 107 -25.44 1.94 6.80
C ASP A 107 -25.23 0.46 6.48
N VAL A 108 -23.99 -0.02 6.47
CA VAL A 108 -23.67 -1.41 6.17
C VAL A 108 -23.85 -2.27 7.43
N PRO A 109 -24.70 -3.32 7.39
CA PRO A 109 -24.82 -4.26 8.49
C PRO A 109 -23.48 -4.89 8.86
N LEU A 110 -23.15 -4.89 10.14
CA LEU A 110 -21.93 -5.52 10.65
C LEU A 110 -22.17 -7.01 10.91
N GLY A 111 -21.15 -7.82 10.66
CA GLY A 111 -21.15 -9.24 10.93
C GLY A 111 -20.94 -10.11 9.69
N PRO A 112 -20.93 -11.44 9.88
CA PRO A 112 -20.83 -12.41 8.79
C PRO A 112 -22.08 -12.45 7.91
N GLU A 113 -22.12 -13.36 6.93
CA GLU A 113 -23.17 -13.44 5.91
C GLU A 113 -24.58 -13.55 6.50
N GLU A 114 -24.72 -14.18 7.67
CA GLU A 114 -25.99 -14.34 8.38
C GLU A 114 -26.62 -13.00 8.83
N ASN A 115 -25.82 -11.94 8.91
CA ASN A 115 -26.26 -10.58 9.24
C ASN A 115 -26.72 -9.78 8.01
N SER A 116 -26.64 -10.37 6.81
CA SER A 116 -27.09 -9.72 5.57
C SER A 116 -28.59 -9.43 5.64
N VAL A 117 -28.98 -8.23 5.19
CA VAL A 117 -30.37 -7.77 5.23
C VAL A 117 -30.91 -7.70 3.80
N GLU A 118 -32.03 -8.40 3.54
CA GLU A 118 -32.75 -8.25 2.27
C GLU A 118 -33.44 -6.87 2.23
N ILE A 119 -32.95 -6.01 1.33
CA ILE A 119 -33.50 -4.65 1.18
C ILE A 119 -34.82 -4.68 0.41
N LYS A 120 -34.93 -5.55 -0.60
CA LYS A 120 -36.11 -5.64 -1.46
C LYS A 120 -36.16 -6.97 -2.21
N LYS A 121 -37.36 -7.55 -2.25
CA LYS A 121 -37.73 -8.64 -3.16
C LYS A 121 -38.61 -8.12 -4.29
N TRP A 122 -38.46 -8.68 -5.49
CA TRP A 122 -39.35 -8.37 -6.62
C TRP A 122 -39.75 -9.63 -7.37
N GLY A 123 -41.05 -9.77 -7.62
CA GLY A 123 -41.64 -10.98 -8.21
C GLY A 123 -41.77 -12.13 -7.22
N GLU A 124 -42.30 -13.26 -7.70
CA GLU A 124 -42.45 -14.50 -6.93
C GLU A 124 -41.69 -15.64 -7.63
N PRO A 125 -40.74 -16.30 -6.93
CA PRO A 125 -40.02 -17.43 -7.52
C PRO A 125 -40.98 -18.61 -7.75
N LYS A 126 -40.89 -19.23 -8.92
CA LYS A 126 -41.63 -20.47 -9.20
C LYS A 126 -41.06 -21.60 -8.34
N SER A 127 -41.94 -22.39 -7.72
CA SER A 127 -41.57 -23.51 -6.85
C SER A 127 -41.18 -24.78 -7.62
N GLU A 128 -41.37 -24.80 -8.94
CA GLU A 128 -41.12 -25.95 -9.80
C GLU A 128 -39.96 -25.64 -10.76
N GLY A 129 -38.94 -26.50 -10.75
CA GLY A 129 -37.77 -26.38 -11.60
C GLY A 129 -36.87 -27.61 -11.52
N VAL A 130 -36.07 -27.81 -12.56
CA VAL A 130 -34.95 -28.77 -12.59
C VAL A 130 -33.68 -27.96 -12.43
N ASP A 131 -32.68 -28.50 -11.71
CA ASP A 131 -31.39 -27.83 -11.62
C ASP A 131 -30.80 -27.58 -13.02
N HIS A 132 -30.11 -26.45 -13.16
CA HIS A 132 -29.58 -26.01 -14.43
C HIS A 132 -28.60 -27.02 -15.07
N LEU A 133 -27.80 -27.73 -14.27
CA LEU A 133 -26.87 -28.72 -14.78
C LEU A 133 -27.62 -29.95 -15.29
N ASP A 134 -28.52 -30.52 -14.48
CA ASP A 134 -29.33 -31.69 -14.87
C ASP A 134 -30.16 -31.42 -16.13
N PHE A 135 -30.75 -30.23 -16.22
CA PHE A 135 -31.52 -29.80 -17.38
C PHE A 135 -30.68 -29.75 -18.67
N ALA A 136 -29.44 -29.29 -18.56
CA ALA A 136 -28.52 -29.11 -19.66
C ALA A 136 -27.88 -30.44 -20.10
N THR A 137 -27.46 -31.29 -19.16
CA THR A 137 -26.92 -32.62 -19.45
C THR A 137 -27.96 -33.54 -20.07
N ALA A 138 -29.24 -33.46 -19.64
CA ALA A 138 -30.32 -34.21 -20.29
C ALA A 138 -30.56 -33.82 -21.76
N ARG A 139 -29.94 -32.73 -22.23
CA ARG A 139 -30.05 -32.19 -23.58
C ARG A 139 -28.70 -32.12 -24.30
N ASP A 140 -27.64 -32.69 -23.72
CA ASP A 140 -26.26 -32.62 -24.23
C ASP A 140 -25.80 -31.18 -24.55
N TRP A 141 -26.19 -30.21 -23.72
CA TRP A 141 -25.73 -28.82 -23.86
C TRP A 141 -24.37 -28.57 -23.21
N VAL A 142 -24.01 -29.39 -22.23
CA VAL A 142 -22.73 -29.45 -21.51
C VAL A 142 -22.36 -30.90 -21.25
#